data_AF-C7P7V5-F1
#
_entry.id   AF-C7P7V5-F1
#
_cell.length_a   1.000
_cell.length_b   1.000
_cell.length_c   1.000
_cell.angle_alpha   90.00
_cell.angle_beta   90.00
_cell.angle_gamma   90.00
#
_symmetry.space_group_name_H-M   'P 1'
#
loop_
_entity.id
_entity.type
_entity.pdbx_description
1 polymer ?
#
loop_
_entity_poly.entity_id
_entity_poly.type
_entity_poly.pdbx_seq_one_letter_code
_entity_poly.pdbx_strand_id
1 'polypeptide(L)' 'MRKCLKCGTYTLKEICPKCGEKTVIPKPPKFSLEDRWGKYRRMLKRALKNKKA' A
#
# COMPACT_ATOMS: atom_id res chain seq x y z
N MET A 1 4.72 0.42 -13.48
CA MET A 1 5.75 1.17 -12.73
C MET A 1 5.60 0.86 -11.25
N ARG A 2 6.67 0.42 -10.59
CA ARG A 2 6.72 0.09 -9.16
C ARG A 2 7.62 1.08 -8.43
N LYS A 3 7.45 1.22 -7.13
CA LYS A 3 8.24 2.08 -6.26
C LYS A 3 8.73 1.29 -5.07
N CYS A 4 9.99 1.48 -4.69
CA CYS A 4 10.51 0.96 -3.44
C CYS A 4 10.09 1.87 -2.27
N LEU A 5 9.53 1.31 -1.21
CA LEU A 5 9.13 2.07 0.00
C LEU A 5 10.33 2.50 0.86
N LYS A 6 11.44 1.75 0.82
CA LYS A 6 12.64 2.04 1.61
C LYS A 6 13.48 3.18 1.04
N CYS A 7 13.79 3.11 -0.25
CA CYS A 7 14.71 4.05 -0.91
C CYS A 7 14.04 4.98 -1.92
N GLY A 8 12.73 4.86 -2.15
CA GLY A 8 11.96 5.74 -3.04
C GLY A 8 12.22 5.56 -4.54
N THR A 9 13.13 4.68 -4.95
CA THR A 9 13.50 4.47 -6.36
C THR A 9 12.34 3.83 -7.14
N TYR A 10 12.07 4.34 -8.33
CA TYR A 10 11.12 3.74 -9.27
C TYR A 10 11.80 2.65 -10.09
N THR A 11 11.10 1.53 -10.25
CA THR A 11 11.61 0.36 -10.99
C THR A 11 10.46 -0.42 -11.61
N LEU A 12 10.74 -1.23 -12.63
CA LEU A 12 9.78 -2.21 -13.17
C LEU A 12 9.93 -3.59 -12.52
N LYS A 13 11.07 -3.84 -11.86
CA LYS A 13 11.37 -5.10 -11.18
C LYS A 13 10.59 -5.22 -9.88
N GLU A 14 10.27 -6.45 -9.50
CA GLU A 14 9.58 -6.72 -8.24
C GLU A 14 10.46 -6.46 -7.02
N ILE A 15 11.76 -6.69 -7.16
CA ILE A 15 12.78 -6.44 -6.14
C ILE A 15 13.54 -5.17 -6.51
N CYS A 16 13.76 -4.31 -5.51
CA CYS A 16 14.50 -3.07 -5.70
C CYS A 16 15.98 -3.38 -5.99
N PRO A 17 16.57 -2.89 -7.10
CA PRO A 17 17.95 -3.16 -7.44
C PRO A 17 18.97 -2.47 -6.51
N LYS A 18 18.56 -1.46 -5.73
CA LYS A 18 19.45 -0.73 -4.81
C LYS A 18 19.48 -1.30 -3.40
N CYS A 19 18.32 -1.71 -2.87
CA CYS A 19 18.19 -2.10 -1.46
C CYS A 19 17.65 -3.53 -1.25
N GLY A 20 17.37 -4.27 -2.33
CA GLY A 20 16.88 -5.65 -2.26
C GLY A 20 15.44 -5.81 -1.73
N GLU A 21 14.72 -4.72 -1.47
CA GLU A 21 13.40 -4.78 -0.85
C GLU A 21 12.27 -4.94 -1.88
N LYS A 22 11.14 -5.55 -1.46
CA LYS A 22 9.98 -5.71 -2.34
C LYS A 22 9.38 -4.36 -2.71
N THR A 23 9.15 -4.18 -4.00
CA THR A 23 8.58 -2.95 -4.57
C THR A 23 7.07 -3.05 -4.64
N VAL A 24 6.40 -1.91 -4.48
CA VAL A 24 4.95 -1.80 -4.49
C VAL A 24 4.46 -0.99 -5.68
N ILE A 25 3.21 -1.19 -6.07
CA ILE A 25 2.58 -0.35 -7.08
C ILE A 25 2.26 1.00 -6.42
N PRO A 26 2.82 2.13 -6.91
CA PRO A 26 2.59 3.45 -6.31
C PRO A 26 1.20 4.01 -6.62
N LYS A 27 0.51 3.46 -7.64
CA LYS A 27 -0.84 3.89 -8.01
C LYS A 27 -1.83 3.52 -6.90
N PRO A 28 -2.68 4.45 -6.45
CA PRO A 28 -3.71 4.13 -5.47
C PRO A 28 -4.72 3.12 -6.02
N PRO A 29 -5.42 2.37 -5.15
CA PRO A 29 -6.52 1.51 -5.57
C PRO A 29 -7.63 2.34 -6.21
N LYS A 30 -8.36 1.74 -7.17
CA LYS A 30 -9.50 2.39 -7.83
C LYS A 30 -10.59 2.72 -6.80
N PHE A 31 -11.16 3.91 -6.90
CA PHE A 31 -12.31 4.31 -6.08
C PHE A 31 -13.62 3.81 -6.71
N SER A 32 -14.60 3.44 -5.88
CA SER A 32 -15.95 3.03 -6.30
C SER A 32 -16.96 3.71 -5.38
N LEU A 33 -18.07 4.21 -5.95
CA LEU A 33 -19.15 4.85 -5.20
C LEU A 33 -19.91 3.85 -4.33
N GLU A 34 -20.10 2.61 -4.78
CA GLU A 34 -20.81 1.57 -4.03
C GLU A 34 -19.99 1.07 -2.82
N ASP A 35 -18.64 1.05 -2.92
CA ASP A 35 -17.68 0.60 -1.89
C ASP A 35 -18.21 -0.50 -0.94
N ARG A 36 -18.63 -1.65 -1.50
CA ARG A 36 -19.25 -2.77 -0.77
C ARG A 36 -18.50 -3.19 0.50
N TRP A 37 -17.17 -3.08 0.48
CA TRP A 37 -16.29 -3.45 1.59
C TRP A 37 -15.89 -2.28 2.49
N GLY A 38 -16.47 -1.10 2.29
CA GLY A 38 -16.12 0.13 2.99
C GLY A 38 -16.28 0.06 4.50
N LYS A 39 -17.35 -0.63 4.97
CA LYS A 39 -17.59 -0.86 6.40
C LYS A 39 -16.40 -1.58 7.04
N TYR A 40 -16.00 -2.72 6.47
CA TYR A 40 -14.90 -3.55 6.98
C TYR A 40 -13.55 -2.83 6.90
N ARG A 41 -13.29 -2.13 5.79
CA ARG A 41 -12.07 -1.32 5.61
C ARG A 41 -11.93 -0.25 6.70
N ARG A 42 -13.03 0.42 7.07
CA ARG A 42 -13.05 1.42 8.16
C ARG A 42 -12.86 0.78 9.53
N MET A 43 -13.50 -0.37 9.79
CA MET A 43 -13.31 -1.11 11.04
C MET A 43 -11.84 -1.53 11.23
N LEU A 44 -11.22 -2.11 10.20
CA LEU A 44 -9.81 -2.52 10.23
C LEU A 44 -8.88 -1.32 10.51
N LYS A 45 -9.10 -0.18 9.85
CA LYS A 45 -8.32 1.05 10.10
C LYS A 45 -8.43 1.51 11.56
N ARG A 46 -9.62 1.47 12.16
CA ARG A 46 -9.84 1.83 13.57
C ARG A 46 -9.12 0.85 14.50
N ALA A 47 -9.24 -0.45 14.26
CA ALA A 47 -8.57 -1.47 15.05
C ALA A 47 -7.04 -1.33 15.03
N LEU A 48 -6.46 -1.07 13.84
CA LEU A 48 -5.02 -0.82 13.70
C LEU A 48 -4.56 0.47 14.39
N LYS A 49 -5.42 1.50 14.46
CA LYS A 49 -5.13 2.73 15.20
C LYS A 49 -5.14 2.48 16.72
N ASN A 50 -6.13 1.73 17.21
CA ASN A 50 -6.27 1.42 18.63
C ASN A 50 -5.15 0.51 19.14
N LYS A 51 -4.65 -0.44 18.33
CA LYS A 51 -3.51 -1.29 18.68
C LYS A 51 -2.17 -0.54 18.78
N LYS A 52 -2.09 0.70 18.27
CA LYS A 52 -0.89 1.53 18.29
C LYS A 52 -0.88 2.53 19.44
N ALA A 53 -1.96 2.60 20.22
CA ALA A 53 -2.04 3.32 21.50
C ALA A 53 -1.67 2.36 22.63
#